data_AF-A0A0G0I586-F1
#
_entry.id   AF-A0A0G0I586-F1
#
_cell.length_a   1.000
_cell.length_b   1.000
_cell.length_c   1.000
_cell.angle_alpha   90.00
_cell.angle_beta   90.00
_cell.angle_gamma   90.00
#
_symmetry.space_group_name_H-M   'P 1'
#
loop_
_entity.id
_entity.type
_entity.pdbx_description
1 polymer ?
#
loop_
_entity_poly.entity_id
_entity_poly.type
_entity_poly.pdbx_seq_one_letter_code
_entity_poly.pdbx_strand_id
1 'polypeptide(L)'
;MYKKFTEFVKNNWLVILIIAVGMFLRFYQLFDRFSYGHDQDLASWFVKDILVNHHFRLIGQETSTTGIFIGPIYYYLMTLFYKIFGMDPIGGAYLILTISLFGILSLYFVVNKIFGKTTAVFALLIYSLSFYMVMNDREVVPTMPVIIWTIWFLYSLHLILNKNWKKGLILVAILATLIWHMNFALVLTLPLVIVAMILSKKKFELGAVIRSAVLFLVLSLPLFLFEFRHGFSQTKSLLVSLTTPQQDVISGLYKFERTLLLISKNVHGLLVGSYPGIKFEWVVYVLTGALIILVIKKLISYKWAIMFSVWVMTFWFFFSTYSKIVSEYYLNGCLLVFLVVCAITLSKLYESEKWRHISLILINLSVVFGIRNFVITPINKSGYVARNEIITEIKRDSTMRGYPCVSISYIADPGYNLGYRYLFYRQGLKLKPISDFVPVYTIVYPLKDIFRTDQTRGAIGLIYPDYKHYKSDLINEKCDGVDYNLSEPMWGFPE
;
A
#
# COMPACT_ATOMS: atom_id res chain seq x y z
N MET A 1 -6.09 -36.30 16.08
CA MET A 1 -5.96 -34.92 15.58
C MET A 1 -5.13 -34.06 16.53
N TYR A 2 -5.45 -34.05 17.83
CA TYR A 2 -4.73 -33.32 18.89
C TYR A 2 -3.20 -33.58 18.92
N LYS A 3 -2.77 -34.86 18.97
CA LYS A 3 -1.33 -35.21 19.01
C LYS A 3 -0.51 -34.68 17.81
N LYS A 4 -1.10 -34.74 16.60
CA LYS A 4 -0.48 -34.21 15.37
C LYS A 4 -0.38 -32.69 15.40
N PHE A 5 -1.38 -32.01 15.95
CA PHE A 5 -1.36 -30.55 16.13
C PHE A 5 -0.30 -30.13 17.15
N THR A 6 -0.22 -30.80 18.30
CA THR A 6 0.80 -30.51 19.33
C THR A 6 2.22 -30.74 18.82
N GLU A 7 2.47 -31.79 18.03
CA GLU A 7 3.77 -32.03 17.41
C GLU A 7 4.12 -30.96 16.37
N PHE A 8 3.15 -30.52 15.56
CA PHE A 8 3.35 -29.43 14.60
C PHE A 8 3.72 -28.12 15.29
N VAL A 9 2.99 -27.74 16.36
CA VAL A 9 3.26 -26.54 17.14
C VAL A 9 4.64 -26.64 17.79
N LYS A 10 4.96 -27.76 18.43
CA LYS A 10 6.27 -27.96 19.06
C LYS A 10 7.43 -27.82 18.08
N ASN A 11 7.26 -28.27 16.83
CA ASN A 11 8.30 -28.21 15.81
C ASN A 11 8.43 -26.84 15.10
N ASN A 12 7.42 -25.96 15.24
CA ASN A 12 7.36 -24.67 14.55
C ASN A 12 7.05 -23.49 15.48
N TRP A 13 7.19 -23.65 16.80
CA TRP A 13 6.80 -22.66 17.80
C TRP A 13 7.44 -21.29 17.56
N LEU A 14 8.71 -21.26 17.14
CA LEU A 14 9.43 -20.01 16.85
C LEU A 14 8.78 -19.25 15.69
N VAL A 15 8.41 -19.95 14.62
CA VAL A 15 7.74 -19.36 13.45
C VAL A 15 6.37 -18.81 13.86
N ILE A 16 5.62 -19.58 14.64
CA ILE A 16 4.31 -19.17 15.16
C ILE A 16 4.45 -17.91 16.04
N LEU A 17 5.46 -17.87 16.91
CA LEU A 17 5.73 -16.72 17.77
C LEU A 17 6.07 -15.47 16.95
N ILE A 18 6.93 -15.60 15.93
CA ILE A 18 7.29 -14.44 15.07
C ILE A 18 6.05 -13.91 14.34
N ILE A 19 5.20 -14.80 13.81
CA ILE A 19 3.94 -14.40 13.17
C ILE A 19 3.02 -13.72 14.17
N ALA A 20 2.86 -14.28 15.37
CA ALA A 20 2.01 -13.71 16.41
C ALA A 20 2.47 -12.31 16.84
N VAL A 21 3.77 -12.12 17.07
CA VAL A 21 4.35 -10.80 17.40
C VAL A 21 4.21 -9.84 16.22
N GLY A 22 4.49 -10.30 14.99
CA GLY A 22 4.34 -9.50 13.78
C GLY A 22 2.91 -9.02 13.54
N MET A 23 1.92 -9.87 13.81
CA MET A 23 0.50 -9.51 13.75
C MET A 23 0.11 -8.60 14.91
N PHE A 24 0.61 -8.85 16.12
CA PHE A 24 0.37 -7.96 17.27
C PHE A 24 0.79 -6.52 16.94
N LEU A 25 1.98 -6.31 16.37
CA LEU A 25 2.45 -4.97 15.97
C LEU A 25 1.53 -4.29 14.95
N ARG A 26 0.89 -5.06 14.06
CA ARG A 26 -0.03 -4.53 13.04
C ARG A 26 -1.42 -4.22 13.61
N PHE A 27 -1.90 -5.05 14.54
CA PHE A 27 -3.17 -4.86 15.24
C PHE A 27 -3.12 -3.81 16.36
N TYR A 28 -1.96 -3.59 16.97
CA TYR A 28 -1.81 -2.67 18.10
C TYR A 28 -2.23 -1.24 17.70
N GLN A 29 -3.16 -0.65 18.47
CA GLN A 29 -3.75 0.67 18.19
C GLN A 29 -4.24 0.80 16.75
N LEU A 30 -5.02 -0.19 16.28
CA LEU A 30 -5.53 -0.23 14.91
C LEU A 30 -6.31 1.04 14.56
N PHE A 31 -7.27 1.43 15.40
CA PHE A 31 -8.13 2.59 15.18
C PHE A 31 -7.32 3.90 15.22
N ASP A 32 -6.55 4.12 16.28
CA ASP A 32 -5.83 5.39 16.48
C ASP A 32 -4.79 5.64 15.39
N ARG A 33 -4.16 4.59 14.89
CA ARG A 33 -3.13 4.70 13.83
C ARG A 33 -3.70 4.41 12.43
N PHE A 34 -5.01 4.26 12.29
CA PHE A 34 -5.64 4.16 10.97
C PHE A 34 -5.62 5.54 10.31
N SER A 35 -4.69 5.72 9.38
CA SER A 35 -4.66 6.89 8.51
C SER A 35 -5.89 6.90 7.61
N TYR A 36 -6.61 8.01 7.62
CA TYR A 36 -7.79 8.22 6.78
C TYR A 36 -7.68 9.58 6.11
N GLY A 37 -7.55 9.59 4.80
CA GLY A 37 -7.42 10.78 3.98
C GLY A 37 -8.27 10.65 2.72
N HIS A 38 -7.81 11.26 1.63
CA HIS A 38 -8.53 11.28 0.37
C HIS A 38 -8.74 9.87 -0.22
N ASP A 39 -7.69 9.05 -0.30
CA ASP A 39 -7.76 7.70 -0.86
C ASP A 39 -8.76 6.80 -0.12
N GLN A 40 -8.77 6.85 1.22
CA GLN A 40 -9.72 6.05 2.01
C GLN A 40 -11.16 6.55 1.86
N ASP A 41 -11.34 7.86 1.65
CA ASP A 41 -12.64 8.46 1.35
C ASP A 41 -13.14 7.98 -0.01
N LEU A 42 -12.31 8.07 -1.06
CA LEU A 42 -12.62 7.55 -2.40
C LEU A 42 -12.98 6.06 -2.37
N ALA A 43 -12.20 5.26 -1.65
CA ALA A 43 -12.47 3.85 -1.48
C ALA A 43 -13.82 3.59 -0.77
N SER A 44 -14.18 4.43 0.19
CA SER A 44 -15.46 4.33 0.91
C SER A 44 -16.66 4.70 0.01
N TRP A 45 -16.50 5.69 -0.89
CA TRP A 45 -17.50 6.02 -1.91
C TRP A 45 -17.67 4.92 -2.94
N PHE A 46 -16.58 4.30 -3.38
CA PHE A 46 -16.66 3.11 -4.23
C PHE A 46 -17.49 2.01 -3.58
N VAL A 47 -17.28 1.77 -2.28
CA VAL A 47 -18.05 0.78 -1.52
C VAL A 47 -19.54 1.15 -1.44
N LYS A 48 -19.86 2.43 -1.20
CA LYS A 48 -21.24 2.92 -1.21
C LYS A 48 -21.92 2.67 -2.55
N ASP A 49 -21.21 2.91 -3.66
CA ASP A 49 -21.80 2.68 -4.98
C ASP A 49 -22.22 1.23 -5.20
N ILE A 50 -21.44 0.27 -4.69
CA ILE A 50 -21.77 -1.15 -4.83
C ILE A 50 -22.86 -1.56 -3.86
N LEU A 51 -22.72 -1.23 -2.58
CA LEU A 51 -23.60 -1.75 -1.53
C LEU A 51 -24.93 -1.01 -1.42
N VAL A 52 -24.97 0.28 -1.79
CA VAL A 52 -26.14 1.14 -1.67
C VAL A 52 -26.72 1.47 -3.04
N ASN A 53 -25.89 1.93 -3.97
CA ASN A 53 -26.37 2.35 -5.29
C ASN A 53 -26.51 1.18 -6.29
N HIS A 54 -26.07 -0.03 -5.92
CA HIS A 54 -26.02 -1.22 -6.79
C HIS A 54 -25.29 -0.98 -8.13
N HIS A 55 -24.33 -0.06 -8.14
CA HIS A 55 -23.52 0.30 -9.30
C HIS A 55 -22.14 -0.37 -9.23
N PHE A 56 -21.94 -1.41 -10.04
CA PHE A 56 -20.66 -2.12 -10.13
C PHE A 56 -19.68 -1.40 -11.06
N ARG A 57 -18.57 -0.94 -10.49
CA ARG A 57 -17.55 -0.17 -11.21
C ARG A 57 -16.49 -1.05 -11.88
N LEU A 58 -16.10 -0.71 -13.10
CA LEU A 58 -15.02 -1.39 -13.83
C LEU A 58 -13.62 -0.80 -13.57
N ILE A 59 -13.57 0.38 -12.96
CA ILE A 59 -12.35 1.10 -12.56
C ILE A 59 -12.52 1.64 -11.13
N GLY A 60 -11.41 1.71 -10.40
CA GLY A 60 -11.30 2.35 -9.08
C GLY A 60 -10.73 3.76 -9.19
N GLN A 61 -9.98 4.18 -8.19
CA GLN A 61 -9.42 5.53 -8.12
C GLN A 61 -8.42 5.82 -9.26
N GLU A 62 -8.35 7.09 -9.65
CA GLU A 62 -7.35 7.60 -10.58
C GLU A 62 -5.95 7.56 -9.92
N THR A 63 -4.93 7.25 -10.71
CA THR A 63 -3.54 7.30 -10.25
C THR A 63 -3.02 8.75 -10.27
N SER A 64 -1.79 8.94 -9.81
CA SER A 64 -1.11 10.24 -9.97
C SER A 64 -0.96 10.67 -11.44
N THR A 65 -1.12 9.75 -12.40
CA THR A 65 -1.10 10.04 -13.84
C THR A 65 -2.54 10.15 -14.34
N THR A 66 -2.89 11.33 -14.84
CA THR A 66 -4.25 11.63 -15.31
C THR A 66 -4.72 10.66 -16.39
N GLY A 67 -5.95 10.18 -16.26
CA GLY A 67 -6.60 9.23 -17.15
C GLY A 67 -6.12 7.78 -17.00
N ILE A 68 -5.29 7.46 -16.00
CA ILE A 68 -4.94 6.08 -15.65
C ILE A 68 -5.60 5.73 -14.32
N PHE A 69 -6.40 4.68 -14.29
CA PHE A 69 -7.17 4.23 -13.13
C PHE A 69 -6.72 2.86 -12.65
N ILE A 70 -6.73 2.66 -11.33
CA ILE A 70 -6.51 1.34 -10.74
C ILE A 70 -7.73 0.46 -10.98
N GLY A 71 -7.54 -0.82 -11.25
CA GLY A 71 -8.66 -1.75 -11.42
C GLY A 71 -9.43 -2.04 -10.11
N PRO A 72 -10.65 -2.61 -10.19
CA PRO A 72 -11.60 -2.57 -9.09
C PRO A 72 -11.44 -3.68 -8.02
N ILE A 73 -10.61 -4.71 -8.24
CA ILE A 73 -10.53 -5.90 -7.35
C ILE A 73 -10.23 -5.52 -5.91
N TYR A 74 -9.30 -4.60 -5.65
CA TYR A 74 -8.98 -4.15 -4.30
C TYR A 74 -10.22 -3.62 -3.56
N TYR A 75 -11.00 -2.78 -4.24
CA TYR A 75 -12.20 -2.17 -3.67
C TYR A 75 -13.35 -3.17 -3.55
N TYR A 76 -13.49 -4.12 -4.48
CA TYR A 76 -14.42 -5.24 -4.32
C TYR A 76 -14.13 -6.05 -3.06
N LEU A 77 -12.86 -6.33 -2.76
CA LEU A 77 -12.51 -6.96 -1.48
C LEU A 77 -12.89 -6.08 -0.29
N MET A 78 -12.71 -4.75 -0.38
CA MET A 78 -13.12 -3.83 0.69
C MET A 78 -14.64 -3.87 0.94
N THR A 79 -15.47 -4.02 -0.09
CA THR A 79 -16.94 -4.07 0.08
C THR A 79 -17.40 -5.14 1.06
N LEU A 80 -16.76 -6.32 1.05
CA LEU A 80 -17.09 -7.40 1.97
C LEU A 80 -16.86 -6.98 3.42
N PHE A 81 -15.72 -6.35 3.70
CA PHE A 81 -15.37 -5.93 5.05
C PHE A 81 -16.22 -4.75 5.52
N TYR A 82 -16.45 -3.74 4.67
CA TYR A 82 -17.35 -2.64 5.03
C TYR A 82 -18.75 -3.15 5.34
N LYS A 83 -19.26 -4.13 4.60
CA LYS A 83 -20.56 -4.76 4.89
C LYS A 83 -20.58 -5.42 6.27
N ILE A 84 -19.52 -6.15 6.66
CA ILE A 84 -19.39 -6.78 7.99
C ILE A 84 -19.36 -5.73 9.10
N PHE A 85 -18.68 -4.60 8.87
CA PHE A 85 -18.52 -3.52 9.85
C PHE A 85 -19.54 -2.38 9.71
N GLY A 86 -20.71 -2.64 9.09
CA GLY A 86 -21.81 -1.67 9.05
C GLY A 86 -21.47 -0.37 8.32
N MET A 87 -20.77 -0.46 7.18
CA MET A 87 -20.32 0.67 6.38
C MET A 87 -19.28 1.56 7.09
N ASP A 88 -18.61 1.07 8.13
CA ASP A 88 -17.49 1.76 8.77
C ASP A 88 -16.20 1.58 7.97
N PRO A 89 -15.44 2.67 7.67
CA PRO A 89 -14.16 2.57 7.00
C PRO A 89 -13.10 1.69 7.68
N ILE A 90 -13.25 1.41 8.98
CA ILE A 90 -12.41 0.45 9.69
C ILE A 90 -12.44 -0.93 9.04
N GLY A 91 -13.49 -1.28 8.29
CA GLY A 91 -13.53 -2.51 7.49
C GLY A 91 -12.34 -2.61 6.52
N GLY A 92 -11.91 -1.48 5.94
CA GLY A 92 -10.70 -1.44 5.11
C GLY A 92 -9.42 -1.79 5.87
N ALA A 93 -9.32 -1.36 7.14
CA ALA A 93 -8.20 -1.69 8.01
C ALA A 93 -8.15 -3.20 8.31
N TYR A 94 -9.30 -3.84 8.55
CA TYR A 94 -9.36 -5.31 8.75
C TYR A 94 -9.03 -6.11 7.48
N LEU A 95 -9.39 -5.61 6.30
CA LEU A 95 -8.99 -6.24 5.03
C LEU A 95 -7.47 -6.29 4.90
N ILE A 96 -6.78 -5.16 5.08
CA ILE A 96 -5.32 -5.12 4.89
C ILE A 96 -4.57 -5.95 5.94
N LEU A 97 -5.09 -6.06 7.18
CA LEU A 97 -4.52 -6.96 8.19
C LEU A 97 -4.66 -8.43 7.76
N THR A 98 -5.77 -8.78 7.12
CA THR A 98 -5.98 -10.11 6.55
C THR A 98 -4.98 -10.37 5.41
N ILE A 99 -4.81 -9.41 4.50
CA ILE A 99 -3.82 -9.50 3.41
C ILE A 99 -2.40 -9.60 3.98
N SER A 100 -2.08 -8.85 5.03
CA SER A 100 -0.77 -8.86 5.68
C SER A 100 -0.48 -10.22 6.32
N LEU A 101 -1.43 -10.84 7.01
CA LEU A 101 -1.28 -12.20 7.53
C LEU A 101 -0.95 -13.18 6.40
N PHE A 102 -1.68 -13.13 5.28
CA PHE A 102 -1.36 -13.95 4.10
C PHE A 102 0.00 -13.61 3.51
N GLY A 103 0.43 -12.34 3.54
CA GLY A 103 1.74 -11.90 3.09
C GLY A 103 2.88 -12.51 3.93
N ILE A 104 2.76 -12.46 5.25
CA ILE A 104 3.72 -13.05 6.20
C ILE A 104 3.82 -14.57 6.00
N LEU A 105 2.67 -15.25 5.89
CA LEU A 105 2.63 -16.70 5.64
C LEU A 105 3.24 -17.07 4.28
N SER A 106 2.91 -16.28 3.24
CA SER A 106 3.46 -16.46 1.89
C SER A 106 4.97 -16.27 1.87
N LEU A 107 5.48 -15.26 2.58
CA LEU A 107 6.92 -14.99 2.68
C LEU A 107 7.65 -16.20 3.25
N TYR A 108 7.22 -16.71 4.41
CA TYR A 108 7.84 -17.88 5.01
C TYR A 108 7.77 -19.09 4.08
N PHE A 109 6.59 -19.36 3.50
CA PHE A 109 6.40 -20.50 2.60
C PHE A 109 7.34 -20.44 1.38
N VAL A 110 7.34 -19.32 0.66
CA VAL A 110 8.11 -19.14 -0.57
C VAL A 110 9.61 -19.13 -0.28
N VAL A 111 10.07 -18.36 0.70
CA VAL A 111 11.51 -18.30 1.03
C VAL A 111 12.00 -19.65 1.54
N ASN A 112 11.22 -20.37 2.33
CA ASN A 112 11.58 -21.72 2.79
C ASN A 112 11.70 -22.69 1.61
N LYS A 113 10.76 -22.62 0.66
CA LYS A 113 10.75 -23.49 -0.51
C LYS A 113 11.95 -23.26 -1.43
N ILE A 114 12.43 -22.02 -1.53
CA ILE A 114 13.50 -21.63 -2.47
C ILE A 114 14.88 -21.68 -1.82
N PHE A 115 15.02 -21.14 -0.61
CA PHE A 115 16.31 -20.86 0.05
C PHE A 115 16.49 -21.57 1.40
N GLY A 116 15.52 -22.40 1.81
CA GLY A 116 15.58 -23.22 3.01
C GLY A 116 15.05 -22.55 4.29
N LYS A 117 14.87 -23.38 5.32
CA LYS A 117 14.18 -23.00 6.57
C LYS A 117 14.85 -21.86 7.32
N THR A 118 16.18 -21.91 7.47
CA THR A 118 16.95 -20.90 8.20
C THR A 118 16.80 -19.51 7.55
N THR A 119 16.99 -19.42 6.23
CA THR A 119 16.75 -18.20 5.45
C THR A 119 15.33 -17.68 5.62
N ALA A 120 14.33 -18.56 5.61
CA ALA A 120 12.93 -18.18 5.76
C ALA A 120 12.63 -17.60 7.15
N VAL A 121 13.23 -18.16 8.21
CA VAL A 121 13.09 -17.61 9.57
C VAL A 121 13.72 -16.22 9.67
N PHE A 122 14.90 -15.98 9.08
CA PHE A 122 15.50 -14.64 9.04
C PHE A 122 14.65 -13.65 8.24
N ALA A 123 14.18 -14.03 7.04
CA ALA A 123 13.30 -13.19 6.25
C ALA A 123 12.01 -12.84 7.00
N LEU A 124 11.42 -13.83 7.68
CA LEU A 124 10.22 -13.67 8.50
C LEU A 124 10.46 -12.74 9.69
N LEU A 125 11.58 -12.87 10.40
CA LEU A 125 11.96 -11.97 11.51
C LEU A 125 12.09 -10.52 11.04
N ILE A 126 12.84 -10.29 9.96
CA ILE A 126 13.05 -8.94 9.41
C ILE A 126 11.70 -8.35 8.99
N TYR A 127 10.92 -9.05 8.17
CA TYR A 127 9.65 -8.53 7.64
C TYR A 127 8.60 -8.28 8.72
N SER A 128 8.48 -9.21 9.67
CA SER A 128 7.42 -9.15 10.68
C SER A 128 7.66 -8.04 11.70
N LEU A 129 8.93 -7.76 12.03
CA LEU A 129 9.34 -6.82 13.08
C LEU A 129 9.92 -5.51 12.56
N SER A 130 10.07 -5.35 11.23
CA SER A 130 10.45 -4.10 10.61
C SER A 130 9.36 -3.04 10.76
N PHE A 131 9.72 -1.87 11.29
CA PHE A 131 8.81 -0.73 11.39
C PHE A 131 8.22 -0.34 10.03
N TYR A 132 9.05 -0.28 8.99
CA TYR A 132 8.62 0.09 7.64
C TYR A 132 7.57 -0.87 7.10
N MET A 133 7.78 -2.18 7.25
CA MET A 133 6.83 -3.19 6.78
C MET A 133 5.55 -3.24 7.63
N VAL A 134 5.66 -3.04 8.95
CA VAL A 134 4.49 -2.92 9.83
C VAL A 134 3.63 -1.73 9.42
N MET A 135 4.22 -0.58 9.12
CA MET A 135 3.47 0.60 8.70
C MET A 135 2.89 0.46 7.28
N ASN A 136 3.66 -0.06 6.33
CA ASN A 136 3.18 -0.36 4.97
C ASN A 136 1.98 -1.32 5.01
N ASP A 137 2.02 -2.34 5.87
CA ASP A 137 0.93 -3.32 6.02
C ASP A 137 -0.32 -2.75 6.74
N ARG A 138 -0.28 -1.49 7.16
CA ARG A 138 -1.38 -0.76 7.81
C ARG A 138 -1.97 0.35 6.93
N GLU A 139 -1.43 0.55 5.73
CA GLU A 139 -1.99 1.49 4.78
C GLU A 139 -3.16 0.87 4.02
N VAL A 140 -4.34 1.51 4.09
CA VAL A 140 -5.54 1.10 3.35
C VAL A 140 -5.52 1.74 1.97
N VAL A 141 -4.66 1.22 1.10
CA VAL A 141 -4.46 1.69 -0.29
C VAL A 141 -4.25 0.50 -1.24
N PRO A 142 -4.61 0.62 -2.53
CA PRO A 142 -4.47 -0.47 -3.50
C PRO A 142 -3.01 -0.90 -3.76
N THR A 143 -2.03 -0.10 -3.37
CA THR A 143 -0.60 -0.41 -3.48
C THR A 143 -0.08 -1.29 -2.34
N MET A 144 -0.80 -1.42 -1.22
CA MET A 144 -0.37 -2.23 -0.06
C MET A 144 -0.07 -3.70 -0.44
N PRO A 145 -0.87 -4.40 -1.28
CA PRO A 145 -0.61 -5.80 -1.67
C PRO A 145 0.62 -6.02 -2.57
N VAL A 146 1.38 -4.97 -2.92
CA VAL A 146 2.60 -5.08 -3.74
C VAL A 146 3.59 -6.10 -3.17
N ILE A 147 3.79 -6.15 -1.85
CA ILE A 147 4.78 -7.07 -1.28
C ILE A 147 4.36 -8.54 -1.42
N ILE A 148 3.11 -8.89 -1.07
CA ILE A 148 2.61 -10.26 -1.29
C ILE A 148 2.65 -10.65 -2.77
N TRP A 149 2.36 -9.70 -3.67
CA TRP A 149 2.51 -9.91 -5.11
C TRP A 149 3.96 -10.26 -5.49
N THR A 150 4.95 -9.49 -5.02
CA THR A 150 6.37 -9.75 -5.34
C THR A 150 6.86 -11.09 -4.78
N ILE A 151 6.33 -11.54 -3.63
CA ILE A 151 6.65 -12.84 -3.03
C ILE A 151 6.20 -13.97 -3.96
N TRP A 152 4.96 -13.92 -4.45
CA TRP A 152 4.47 -14.92 -5.39
C TRP A 152 5.11 -14.81 -6.78
N PHE A 153 5.52 -13.62 -7.19
CA PHE A 153 6.32 -13.42 -8.40
C PHE A 153 7.71 -14.08 -8.27
N LEU A 154 8.38 -13.93 -7.12
CA LEU A 154 9.63 -14.65 -6.84
C LEU A 154 9.44 -16.18 -6.94
N TYR A 155 8.31 -16.68 -6.46
CA TYR A 155 7.97 -18.11 -6.58
C TYR A 155 7.73 -18.55 -8.02
N SER A 156 7.06 -17.72 -8.83
CA SER A 156 6.84 -18.01 -10.26
C SER A 156 8.17 -18.10 -11.02
N LEU A 157 9.10 -17.17 -10.76
CA LEU A 157 10.46 -17.21 -11.29
C LEU A 157 11.20 -18.48 -10.88
N HIS A 158 11.09 -18.90 -9.61
CA HIS A 158 11.68 -20.16 -9.14
C HIS A 158 11.16 -21.37 -9.93
N LEU A 159 9.84 -21.46 -10.16
CA LEU A 159 9.24 -22.54 -10.94
C LEU A 159 9.79 -22.57 -12.38
N ILE A 160 9.92 -21.40 -13.01
CA ILE A 160 10.45 -21.27 -14.37
C ILE A 160 11.93 -21.69 -14.42
N LEU A 161 12.75 -21.19 -13.49
CA LEU A 161 14.18 -21.52 -13.39
C LEU A 161 14.41 -23.03 -13.18
N ASN A 162 13.49 -23.70 -12.49
CA ASN A 162 13.46 -25.15 -12.29
C ASN A 162 12.71 -25.91 -13.40
N LYS A 163 12.58 -25.31 -14.59
CA LYS A 163 12.01 -25.91 -15.81
C LYS A 163 10.52 -26.25 -15.72
N ASN A 164 9.81 -25.80 -14.68
CA ASN A 164 8.36 -25.94 -14.56
C ASN A 164 7.63 -24.74 -15.17
N TRP A 165 7.84 -24.54 -16.48
CA TRP A 165 7.27 -23.42 -17.24
C TRP A 165 5.75 -23.38 -17.18
N LYS A 166 5.06 -24.53 -17.25
CA LYS A 166 3.58 -24.57 -17.19
C LYS A 166 3.04 -23.92 -15.92
N LYS A 167 3.50 -24.33 -14.73
CA LYS A 167 3.02 -23.75 -13.46
C LYS A 167 3.52 -22.32 -13.26
N GLY A 168 4.79 -22.07 -13.61
CA GLY A 168 5.40 -20.75 -13.47
C GLY A 168 4.69 -19.69 -14.32
N LEU A 169 4.46 -19.96 -15.60
CA LEU A 169 3.82 -19.01 -16.52
C LEU A 169 2.33 -18.83 -16.23
N ILE A 170 1.60 -19.86 -15.77
CA ILE A 170 0.22 -19.71 -15.29
C ILE A 170 0.16 -18.74 -14.10
N LEU A 171 1.08 -18.89 -13.15
CA LEU A 171 1.17 -17.98 -12.01
C LEU A 171 1.55 -16.55 -12.46
N VAL A 172 2.48 -16.41 -13.40
CA VAL A 172 2.80 -15.11 -14.03
C VAL A 172 1.57 -14.48 -14.66
N ALA A 173 0.74 -15.24 -15.39
CA ALA A 173 -0.47 -14.71 -16.03
C ALA A 173 -1.46 -14.13 -15.01
N ILE A 174 -1.71 -14.85 -13.91
CA ILE A 174 -2.56 -14.37 -12.81
C ILE A 174 -1.98 -13.09 -12.19
N LEU A 175 -0.68 -13.11 -11.87
CA LEU A 175 0.00 -11.95 -11.28
C LEU A 175 0.03 -10.75 -12.24
N ALA A 176 0.23 -10.98 -13.54
CA ALA A 176 0.24 -9.93 -14.55
C ALA A 176 -1.12 -9.23 -14.67
N THR A 177 -2.23 -9.97 -14.55
CA THR A 177 -3.57 -9.34 -14.47
C THR A 177 -3.70 -8.44 -13.24
N LEU A 178 -3.18 -8.88 -12.08
CA LEU A 178 -3.27 -8.11 -10.84
C LEU A 178 -2.45 -6.80 -10.84
N ILE A 179 -1.51 -6.61 -11.77
CA ILE A 179 -0.71 -5.37 -11.88
C ILE A 179 -1.62 -4.14 -12.01
N TRP A 180 -2.62 -4.19 -12.90
CA TRP A 180 -3.57 -3.10 -13.11
C TRP A 180 -4.44 -2.85 -11.87
N HIS A 181 -4.75 -3.88 -11.09
CA HIS A 181 -5.60 -3.78 -9.90
C HIS A 181 -4.88 -3.26 -8.66
N MET A 182 -3.57 -3.05 -8.71
CA MET A 182 -2.76 -2.69 -7.54
C MET A 182 -1.79 -1.56 -7.86
N ASN A 183 -0.75 -1.85 -8.64
CA ASN A 183 0.32 -0.91 -8.94
C ASN A 183 0.96 -1.21 -10.29
N PHE A 184 0.80 -0.30 -11.23
CA PHE A 184 1.36 -0.41 -12.59
C PHE A 184 2.88 -0.57 -12.64
N ALA A 185 3.63 -0.06 -11.65
CA ALA A 185 5.09 -0.20 -11.62
C ALA A 185 5.55 -1.66 -11.55
N LEU A 186 4.68 -2.59 -11.14
CA LEU A 186 4.98 -4.01 -11.16
C LEU A 186 5.19 -4.57 -12.57
N VAL A 187 4.75 -3.87 -13.62
CA VAL A 187 5.03 -4.25 -15.03
C VAL A 187 6.54 -4.35 -15.30
N LEU A 188 7.35 -3.56 -14.57
CA LEU A 188 8.80 -3.56 -14.65
C LEU A 188 9.43 -4.89 -14.23
N THR A 189 8.68 -5.76 -13.56
CA THR A 189 9.15 -7.11 -13.21
C THR A 189 8.97 -8.12 -14.34
N LEU A 190 8.08 -7.88 -15.31
CA LEU A 190 7.78 -8.85 -16.38
C LEU A 190 8.99 -9.23 -17.25
N PRO A 191 9.96 -8.34 -17.57
CA PRO A 191 11.19 -8.72 -18.26
C PRO A 191 11.96 -9.85 -17.57
N LEU A 192 11.86 -9.99 -16.23
CA LEU A 192 12.51 -11.08 -15.50
C LEU A 192 11.97 -12.46 -15.87
N VAL A 193 10.73 -12.56 -16.36
CA VAL A 193 10.15 -13.83 -16.83
C VAL A 193 10.96 -14.34 -18.03
N ILE A 194 11.30 -13.45 -18.97
CA ILE A 194 12.10 -13.79 -20.16
C ILE A 194 13.51 -14.19 -19.72
N VAL A 195 14.14 -13.41 -18.82
CA VAL A 195 15.46 -13.75 -18.28
C VAL A 195 15.43 -15.12 -17.58
N ALA A 196 14.41 -15.41 -16.78
CA ALA A 196 14.26 -16.71 -16.12
C ALA A 196 14.05 -17.86 -17.12
N MET A 197 13.28 -17.66 -18.19
CA MET A 197 13.11 -18.65 -19.26
C MET A 197 14.45 -18.96 -19.94
N ILE A 198 15.23 -17.94 -20.30
CA ILE A 198 16.57 -18.10 -20.89
C ILE A 198 17.51 -18.85 -19.93
N LEU A 199 17.58 -18.42 -18.66
CA LEU A 199 18.45 -19.04 -17.66
C LEU A 199 18.01 -20.45 -17.24
N SER A 200 16.73 -20.81 -17.45
CA SER A 200 16.24 -22.17 -17.18
C SER A 200 16.87 -23.20 -18.12
N LYS A 201 17.33 -22.78 -19.31
CA LYS A 201 17.83 -23.64 -20.40
C LYS A 201 16.85 -24.75 -20.80
N LYS A 202 15.55 -24.56 -20.55
CA LYS A 202 14.52 -25.49 -21.01
C LYS A 202 14.25 -25.22 -22.50
N LYS A 203 13.96 -26.28 -23.28
CA LYS A 203 13.43 -26.11 -24.63
C LYS A 203 12.13 -25.30 -24.58
N PHE A 204 11.95 -24.42 -25.56
CA PHE A 204 10.80 -23.53 -25.62
C PHE A 204 9.49 -24.34 -25.69
N GLU A 205 8.60 -24.11 -24.73
CA GLU A 205 7.31 -24.82 -24.62
C GLU A 205 6.17 -23.88 -25.04
N LEU A 206 5.94 -23.77 -26.36
CA LEU A 206 4.94 -22.85 -26.93
C LEU A 206 3.55 -23.04 -26.30
N GLY A 207 3.13 -24.28 -26.04
CA GLY A 207 1.84 -24.57 -25.40
C GLY A 207 1.69 -23.98 -23.99
N ALA A 208 2.78 -23.89 -23.21
CA ALA A 208 2.73 -23.23 -21.89
C ALA A 208 2.59 -21.71 -22.03
N VAL A 209 3.27 -21.11 -23.01
CA VAL A 209 3.18 -19.68 -23.30
C VAL A 209 1.76 -19.32 -23.77
N ILE A 210 1.21 -20.05 -24.75
CA ILE A 210 -0.14 -19.82 -25.28
C ILE A 210 -1.19 -19.95 -24.17
N ARG A 211 -1.16 -21.02 -23.37
CA ARG A 211 -2.12 -21.20 -22.26
C ARG A 211 -2.07 -20.06 -21.25
N SER A 212 -0.88 -19.56 -20.96
CA SER A 212 -0.70 -18.47 -20.00
C SER A 212 -1.15 -17.14 -20.59
N ALA A 213 -0.89 -16.90 -21.88
CA ALA A 213 -1.39 -15.72 -22.59
C ALA A 213 -2.92 -15.73 -22.67
N VAL A 214 -3.54 -16.85 -23.02
CA VAL A 214 -5.01 -17.00 -23.01
C VAL A 214 -5.57 -16.75 -21.62
N LEU A 215 -4.96 -17.31 -20.58
CA LEU A 215 -5.40 -17.08 -19.20
C LEU A 215 -5.31 -15.60 -18.82
N PHE A 216 -4.21 -14.92 -19.14
CA PHE A 216 -4.06 -13.48 -18.92
C PHE A 216 -5.14 -12.68 -19.66
N LEU A 217 -5.41 -13.01 -20.92
CA LEU A 217 -6.43 -12.32 -21.71
C LEU A 217 -7.84 -12.50 -21.12
N VAL A 218 -8.17 -13.72 -20.68
CA VAL A 218 -9.46 -14.04 -20.05
C VAL A 218 -9.61 -13.31 -18.72
N LEU A 219 -8.59 -13.33 -17.86
CA LEU A 219 -8.65 -12.66 -16.56
C LEU A 219 -8.65 -11.13 -16.68
N SER A 220 -8.01 -10.58 -17.71
CA SER A 220 -7.98 -9.14 -18.00
C SER A 220 -9.17 -8.68 -18.85
N LEU A 221 -10.15 -9.55 -19.14
CA LEU A 221 -11.32 -9.21 -19.96
C LEU A 221 -12.08 -7.96 -19.46
N PRO A 222 -12.31 -7.75 -18.14
CA PRO A 222 -12.96 -6.52 -17.67
C PRO A 222 -12.20 -5.24 -18.03
N LEU A 223 -10.86 -5.26 -18.02
CA LEU A 223 -10.03 -4.14 -18.47
C LEU A 223 -10.26 -3.87 -19.95
N PHE A 224 -10.21 -4.91 -20.77
CA PHE A 224 -10.37 -4.74 -22.21
C PHE A 224 -11.77 -4.25 -22.56
N LEU A 225 -12.81 -4.78 -21.91
CA LEU A 225 -14.19 -4.29 -22.08
C LEU A 225 -14.32 -2.82 -21.71
N PHE A 226 -13.68 -2.40 -20.61
CA PHE A 226 -13.61 -0.99 -20.24
C PHE A 226 -12.92 -0.17 -21.34
N GLU A 227 -11.73 -0.57 -21.80
CA GLU A 227 -10.98 0.16 -22.83
C GLU A 227 -11.76 0.25 -24.16
N PHE A 228 -12.38 -0.84 -24.61
CA PHE A 228 -13.21 -0.83 -25.82
C PHE A 228 -14.40 0.14 -25.71
N ARG A 229 -15.08 0.18 -24.56
CA ARG A 229 -16.22 1.07 -24.33
C ARG A 229 -15.81 2.54 -24.22
N HIS A 230 -14.58 2.83 -23.80
CA HIS A 230 -14.09 4.19 -23.58
C HIS A 230 -13.03 4.63 -24.60
N GLY A 231 -13.01 3.98 -25.78
CA GLY A 231 -12.14 4.37 -26.89
C GLY A 231 -10.64 4.33 -26.55
N PHE A 232 -10.23 3.35 -25.73
CA PHE A 232 -8.86 3.14 -25.24
C PHE A 232 -8.29 4.33 -24.48
N SER A 233 -9.12 4.98 -23.65
CA SER A 233 -8.73 6.19 -22.91
C SER A 233 -7.52 5.96 -22.00
N GLN A 234 -7.48 4.87 -21.22
CA GLN A 234 -6.33 4.63 -20.34
C GLN A 234 -5.08 4.25 -21.12
N THR A 235 -5.21 3.47 -22.20
CA THR A 235 -4.09 3.14 -23.07
C THR A 235 -3.49 4.41 -23.68
N LYS A 236 -4.33 5.33 -24.15
CA LYS A 236 -3.89 6.64 -24.66
C LYS A 236 -3.18 7.45 -23.57
N SER A 237 -3.75 7.53 -22.37
CA SER A 237 -3.11 8.22 -21.23
C SER A 237 -1.78 7.59 -20.84
N LEU A 238 -1.68 6.26 -20.85
CA LEU A 238 -0.43 5.54 -20.60
C LEU A 238 0.62 5.88 -21.65
N LEU A 239 0.27 5.84 -22.94
CA LEU A 239 1.16 6.21 -24.04
C LEU A 239 1.64 7.65 -23.89
N VAL A 240 0.73 8.60 -23.67
CA VAL A 240 1.07 10.01 -23.43
C VAL A 240 2.01 10.15 -22.23
N SER A 241 1.77 9.41 -21.14
CA SER A 241 2.60 9.47 -19.95
C SER A 241 4.04 8.99 -20.17
N LEU A 242 4.26 8.10 -21.15
CA LEU A 242 5.56 7.53 -21.48
C LEU A 242 6.29 8.33 -22.56
N THR A 243 5.56 8.98 -23.47
CA THR A 243 6.13 9.69 -24.63
C THR A 243 6.22 11.20 -24.43
N THR A 244 5.46 11.76 -23.50
CA THR A 244 5.39 13.20 -23.25
C THR A 244 6.02 13.54 -21.89
N PRO A 245 6.85 14.58 -21.77
CA PRO A 245 7.42 15.01 -20.49
C PRO A 245 6.37 15.27 -19.41
N GLN A 246 6.49 14.64 -18.24
CA GLN A 246 5.55 14.71 -17.11
C GLN A 246 5.96 15.74 -16.03
N GLN A 247 6.73 16.78 -16.41
CA GLN A 247 7.14 17.89 -15.55
C GLN A 247 7.92 17.48 -14.28
N ASP A 248 9.02 16.73 -14.42
CA ASP A 248 10.00 16.59 -13.32
C ASP A 248 11.01 17.76 -13.32
N VAL A 249 11.36 18.22 -12.12
CA VAL A 249 12.35 19.27 -11.87
C VAL A 249 13.78 18.71 -11.93
N ILE A 250 13.97 17.41 -11.68
CA ILE A 250 15.28 16.75 -11.63
C ILE A 250 15.46 15.89 -12.89
N SER A 251 16.63 15.98 -13.52
CA SER A 251 16.97 15.20 -14.73
C SER A 251 18.42 14.71 -14.72
N GLY A 252 18.77 13.83 -15.67
CA GLY A 252 20.14 13.32 -15.86
C GLY A 252 20.66 12.54 -14.64
N LEU A 253 21.96 12.69 -14.35
CA LEU A 253 22.65 11.96 -13.27
C LEU A 253 22.02 12.22 -11.89
N TYR A 254 21.56 13.43 -11.61
CA TYR A 254 20.89 13.76 -10.35
C TYR A 254 19.62 12.93 -10.14
N LYS A 255 18.91 12.56 -11.23
CA LYS A 255 17.75 11.69 -11.13
C LYS A 255 18.12 10.23 -10.85
N PHE A 256 19.25 9.77 -11.38
CA PHE A 256 19.81 8.47 -11.03
C PHE A 256 20.19 8.38 -9.55
N GLU A 257 20.87 9.41 -9.04
CA GLU A 257 21.22 9.54 -7.61
C GLU A 257 19.97 9.63 -6.74
N ARG A 258 18.99 10.46 -7.12
CA ARG A 258 17.72 10.58 -6.40
C ARG A 258 16.99 9.25 -6.33
N THR A 259 16.87 8.53 -7.44
CA THR A 259 16.18 7.23 -7.47
C THR A 259 16.90 6.21 -6.61
N LEU A 260 18.24 6.16 -6.66
CA LEU A 260 19.04 5.29 -5.80
C LEU A 260 18.86 5.67 -4.32
N LEU A 261 18.81 6.96 -4.00
CA LEU A 261 18.54 7.46 -2.64
C LEU A 261 17.15 7.02 -2.15
N LEU A 262 16.11 7.08 -2.99
CA LEU A 262 14.77 6.62 -2.61
C LEU A 262 14.71 5.10 -2.40
N ILE A 263 15.36 4.30 -3.27
CA ILE A 263 15.52 2.85 -3.04
C ILE A 263 16.22 2.62 -1.70
N SER A 264 17.33 3.34 -1.48
CA SER A 264 18.14 3.25 -0.27
C SER A 264 17.36 3.63 0.98
N LYS A 265 16.48 4.65 0.91
CA LYS A 265 15.59 5.05 1.99
C LYS A 265 14.61 3.95 2.35
N ASN A 266 13.98 3.28 1.37
CA ASN A 266 13.06 2.17 1.63
C ASN A 266 13.79 0.97 2.27
N VAL A 267 14.99 0.64 1.78
CA VAL A 267 15.82 -0.45 2.33
C VAL A 267 16.34 -0.10 3.74
N HIS A 268 16.70 1.16 3.98
CA HIS A 268 17.05 1.65 5.30
C HIS A 268 15.86 1.56 6.26
N GLY A 269 14.67 1.99 5.83
CA GLY A 269 13.43 1.82 6.59
C GLY A 269 13.16 0.36 6.95
N LEU A 270 13.38 -0.55 6.01
CA LEU A 270 13.22 -2.00 6.22
C LEU A 270 14.14 -2.53 7.33
N LEU A 271 15.43 -2.19 7.32
CA LEU A 271 16.43 -2.83 8.20
C LEU A 271 16.79 -2.04 9.46
N VAL A 272 16.66 -0.72 9.43
CA VAL A 272 17.16 0.23 10.44
C VAL A 272 16.06 1.22 10.90
N GLY A 273 14.92 1.25 10.21
CA GLY A 273 13.83 2.21 10.47
C GLY A 273 14.27 3.66 10.22
N SER A 274 14.04 4.55 11.18
CA SER A 274 14.41 5.98 11.07
C SER A 274 15.62 6.39 11.92
N TYR A 275 16.55 5.47 12.19
CA TYR A 275 17.78 5.80 12.92
C TYR A 275 18.70 6.72 12.08
N PRO A 276 19.08 7.92 12.56
CA PRO A 276 19.80 8.90 11.74
C PRO A 276 21.31 8.63 11.61
N GLY A 277 21.89 7.76 12.45
CA GLY A 277 23.34 7.52 12.47
C GLY A 277 23.89 6.70 11.29
N ILE A 278 23.02 6.17 10.42
CA ILE A 278 23.38 5.40 9.23
C ILE A 278 22.80 6.13 8.02
N LYS A 279 23.65 6.55 7.08
CA LYS A 279 23.14 7.13 5.82
C LYS A 279 22.42 6.06 5.01
N PHE A 280 21.38 6.44 4.29
CA PHE A 280 20.49 5.50 3.60
C PHE A 280 21.25 4.63 2.58
N GLU A 281 22.15 5.25 1.81
CA GLU A 281 22.90 4.64 0.71
C GLU A 281 23.82 3.50 1.18
N TRP A 282 24.37 3.62 2.40
CA TRP A 282 25.23 2.58 2.97
C TRP A 282 24.54 1.23 3.05
N VAL A 283 23.23 1.20 3.32
CA VAL A 283 22.49 -0.05 3.46
C VAL A 283 22.43 -0.80 2.12
N VAL A 284 22.20 -0.08 1.02
CA VAL A 284 22.20 -0.67 -0.33
C VAL A 284 23.60 -1.08 -0.75
N TYR A 285 24.64 -0.29 -0.45
CA TYR A 285 26.03 -0.67 -0.74
C TYR A 285 26.46 -1.93 0.01
N VAL A 286 26.12 -2.04 1.29
CA VAL A 286 26.39 -3.24 2.11
C VAL A 286 25.67 -4.46 1.54
N LEU A 287 24.38 -4.36 1.19
CA LEU A 287 23.64 -5.48 0.62
C LEU A 287 24.11 -5.86 -0.78
N THR A 288 24.56 -4.90 -1.59
CA THR A 288 25.16 -5.15 -2.90
C THR A 288 26.49 -5.90 -2.73
N GLY A 289 27.35 -5.43 -1.81
CA GLY A 289 28.57 -6.13 -1.43
C GLY A 289 28.31 -7.54 -0.89
N ALA A 290 27.28 -7.70 -0.06
CA ALA A 290 26.84 -9.01 0.44
C ALA A 290 26.43 -9.94 -0.71
N LEU A 291 25.63 -9.47 -1.68
CA LEU A 291 25.27 -10.25 -2.86
C LEU A 291 26.51 -10.67 -3.67
N ILE A 292 27.47 -9.77 -3.87
CA ILE A 292 28.74 -10.06 -4.55
C ILE A 292 29.52 -11.15 -3.79
N ILE A 293 29.64 -11.04 -2.47
CA ILE A 293 30.30 -12.04 -1.63
C ILE A 293 29.59 -13.40 -1.73
N LEU A 294 28.26 -13.43 -1.67
CA LEU A 294 27.47 -14.66 -1.82
C LEU A 294 27.74 -15.33 -3.16
N VAL A 295 27.91 -14.56 -4.24
CA VAL A 295 28.25 -15.07 -5.58
C VAL A 295 29.67 -15.60 -5.63
N ILE A 296 30.67 -14.82 -5.18
CA ILE A 296 32.09 -15.22 -5.19
C ILE A 296 32.31 -16.49 -4.38
N LYS A 297 31.65 -16.60 -3.22
CA LYS A 297 31.72 -17.77 -2.34
C LYS A 297 30.80 -18.92 -2.79
N LYS A 298 30.08 -18.78 -3.91
CA LYS A 298 29.14 -19.78 -4.47
C LYS A 298 28.05 -20.21 -3.47
N LEU A 299 27.66 -19.32 -2.56
CA LEU A 299 26.60 -19.54 -1.56
C LEU A 299 25.21 -19.27 -2.13
N ILE A 300 25.14 -18.60 -3.28
CA ILE A 300 23.93 -18.40 -4.08
C ILE A 300 24.17 -18.83 -5.53
N SER A 301 23.14 -19.37 -6.18
CA SER A 301 23.19 -19.66 -7.62
C SER A 301 23.41 -18.39 -8.43
N TYR A 302 24.27 -18.45 -9.44
CA TYR A 302 24.45 -17.35 -10.40
C TYR A 302 23.13 -16.93 -11.07
N LYS A 303 22.16 -17.85 -11.23
CA LYS A 303 20.85 -17.53 -11.79
C LYS A 303 20.08 -16.55 -10.91
N TRP A 304 20.10 -16.76 -9.59
CA TRP A 304 19.45 -15.88 -8.62
C TRP A 304 20.16 -14.54 -8.52
N ALA A 305 21.50 -14.53 -8.57
CA ALA A 305 22.26 -13.28 -8.59
C ALA A 305 21.90 -12.42 -9.81
N ILE A 306 21.86 -13.00 -11.01
CA ILE A 306 21.41 -12.30 -12.23
C ILE A 306 19.98 -11.79 -12.04
N MET A 307 19.07 -12.62 -11.52
CA MET A 307 17.67 -12.23 -11.33
C MET A 307 17.51 -11.04 -10.39
N PHE A 308 18.20 -11.05 -9.24
CA PHE A 308 18.18 -9.97 -8.27
C PHE A 308 18.81 -8.68 -8.82
N SER A 309 19.94 -8.78 -9.52
CA SER A 309 20.57 -7.63 -10.15
C SER A 309 19.67 -7.02 -11.22
N VAL A 310 19.12 -7.82 -12.14
CA VAL A 310 18.21 -7.34 -13.18
C VAL A 310 16.97 -6.71 -12.56
N TRP A 311 16.39 -7.31 -11.50
CA TRP A 311 15.21 -6.77 -10.82
C TRP A 311 15.46 -5.34 -10.31
N VAL A 312 16.52 -5.14 -9.55
CA VAL A 312 16.86 -3.83 -8.99
C VAL A 312 17.22 -2.84 -10.10
N MET A 313 18.01 -3.28 -11.09
CA MET A 313 18.43 -2.44 -12.21
C MET A 313 17.24 -1.98 -13.08
N THR A 314 16.23 -2.83 -13.32
CA THR A 314 15.05 -2.42 -14.11
C THR A 314 14.27 -1.31 -13.41
N PHE A 315 14.04 -1.41 -12.10
CA PHE A 315 13.37 -0.34 -11.35
C PHE A 315 14.21 0.93 -11.31
N TRP A 316 15.50 0.80 -10.97
CA TRP A 316 16.39 1.94 -10.86
C TRP A 316 16.52 2.67 -12.20
N PHE A 317 16.80 1.96 -13.29
CA PHE A 317 16.97 2.55 -14.62
C PHE A 317 15.67 3.19 -15.14
N PHE A 318 14.54 2.48 -15.04
CA PHE A 318 13.25 3.03 -15.50
C PHE A 318 12.89 4.31 -14.76
N PHE A 319 12.89 4.31 -13.42
CA PHE A 319 12.50 5.51 -12.66
C PHE A 319 13.54 6.63 -12.73
N SER A 320 14.80 6.33 -13.03
CA SER A 320 15.83 7.34 -13.27
C SER A 320 15.67 8.04 -14.63
N THR A 321 15.03 7.39 -15.60
CA THR A 321 14.84 7.92 -16.96
C THR A 321 13.41 8.40 -17.24
N TYR A 322 12.43 7.92 -16.48
CA TYR A 322 11.04 8.32 -16.59
C TYR A 322 10.88 9.82 -16.32
N SER A 323 10.00 10.53 -17.01
CA SER A 323 9.95 12.01 -16.96
C SER A 323 9.11 12.58 -15.81
N LYS A 324 8.62 11.72 -14.91
CA LYS A 324 7.76 12.08 -13.77
C LYS A 324 8.52 12.00 -12.45
N ILE A 325 8.11 12.82 -11.48
CA ILE A 325 8.56 12.74 -10.08
C ILE A 325 8.24 11.35 -9.52
N VAL A 326 9.28 10.66 -9.07
CA VAL A 326 9.19 9.28 -8.57
C VAL A 326 8.66 9.29 -7.13
N SER A 327 7.53 8.62 -6.91
CA SER A 327 7.03 8.35 -5.56
C SER A 327 7.69 7.11 -4.95
N GLU A 328 7.99 7.15 -3.66
CA GLU A 328 8.74 6.09 -2.94
C GLU A 328 8.05 4.73 -2.98
N TYR A 329 6.71 4.68 -2.96
CA TYR A 329 5.96 3.42 -2.95
C TYR A 329 6.09 2.64 -4.27
N TYR A 330 6.41 3.27 -5.40
CA TYR A 330 6.66 2.54 -6.66
C TYR A 330 7.87 1.62 -6.56
N LEU A 331 8.86 2.00 -5.73
CA LEU A 331 10.09 1.26 -5.52
C LEU A 331 9.93 0.08 -4.55
N ASN A 332 8.78 -0.05 -3.87
CA ASN A 332 8.49 -1.22 -3.04
C ASN A 332 8.44 -2.52 -3.85
N GLY A 333 8.22 -2.43 -5.16
CA GLY A 333 8.30 -3.56 -6.09
C GLY A 333 9.66 -4.26 -6.14
N CYS A 334 10.76 -3.63 -5.71
CA CYS A 334 12.09 -4.26 -5.64
C CYS A 334 12.58 -4.52 -4.20
N LEU A 335 11.84 -4.11 -3.18
CA LEU A 335 12.23 -4.21 -1.77
C LEU A 335 12.41 -5.67 -1.30
N LEU A 336 11.64 -6.60 -1.87
CA LEU A 336 11.76 -8.03 -1.60
C LEU A 336 13.16 -8.58 -1.91
N VAL A 337 13.83 -8.05 -2.94
CA VAL A 337 15.18 -8.49 -3.31
C VAL A 337 16.16 -8.22 -2.16
N PHE A 338 16.14 -7.02 -1.61
CA PHE A 338 17.01 -6.62 -0.50
C PHE A 338 16.69 -7.42 0.77
N LEU A 339 15.41 -7.66 1.06
CA LEU A 339 14.98 -8.51 2.17
C LEU A 339 15.57 -9.93 2.04
N VAL A 340 15.43 -10.55 0.87
CA VAL A 340 15.90 -11.93 0.63
C VAL A 340 17.42 -12.01 0.63
N VAL A 341 18.13 -11.05 0.03
CA VAL A 341 19.61 -10.99 0.06
C VAL A 341 20.11 -10.86 1.49
N CYS A 342 19.49 -9.99 2.31
CA CYS A 342 19.81 -9.85 3.73
C CYS A 342 19.58 -11.17 4.48
N ALA A 343 18.42 -11.80 4.28
CA ALA A 343 18.08 -13.07 4.93
C ALA A 343 19.02 -14.22 4.57
N ILE A 344 19.41 -14.34 3.29
CA ILE A 344 20.39 -15.35 2.85
C ILE A 344 21.74 -15.08 3.51
N THR A 345 22.17 -13.82 3.54
CA THR A 345 23.45 -13.42 4.17
C THR A 345 23.47 -13.80 5.65
N LEU A 346 22.44 -13.43 6.40
CA LEU A 346 22.32 -13.78 7.81
C LEU A 346 22.24 -15.30 8.03
N SER A 347 21.53 -16.03 7.19
CA SER A 347 21.47 -17.49 7.24
C SER A 347 22.86 -18.11 7.08
N LYS A 348 23.64 -17.65 6.10
CA LYS A 348 24.98 -18.18 5.83
C LYS A 348 26.00 -17.81 6.91
N LEU A 349 25.88 -16.62 7.50
CA LEU A 349 26.67 -16.24 8.67
C LEU A 349 26.29 -17.08 9.90
N TYR A 350 25.00 -17.36 10.11
CA TYR A 350 24.51 -18.17 11.22
C TYR A 350 24.94 -19.63 11.15
N GLU A 351 24.96 -20.21 9.94
CA GLU A 351 25.44 -21.58 9.68
C GLU A 351 26.96 -21.72 9.89
N SER A 352 27.72 -20.62 9.89
CA SER A 352 29.16 -20.63 10.14
C SER A 352 29.46 -20.45 11.64
N GLU A 353 30.17 -21.40 12.25
CA GLU A 353 30.55 -21.33 13.67
C GLU A 353 31.30 -20.05 14.02
N LYS A 354 32.23 -19.60 13.16
CA LYS A 354 33.01 -18.38 13.35
C LYS A 354 32.15 -17.10 13.34
N TRP A 355 31.13 -17.05 12.49
CA TRP A 355 30.39 -15.82 12.19
C TRP A 355 28.96 -15.79 12.75
N ARG A 356 28.53 -16.86 13.43
CA ARG A 356 27.17 -17.01 13.97
C ARG A 356 26.77 -15.86 14.88
N HIS A 357 27.68 -15.42 15.76
CA HIS A 357 27.42 -14.30 16.67
C HIS A 357 27.18 -12.98 15.93
N ILE A 358 27.89 -12.74 14.82
CA ILE A 358 27.65 -11.54 14.00
C ILE A 358 26.25 -11.58 13.40
N SER A 359 25.82 -12.73 12.86
CA SER A 359 24.46 -12.89 12.34
C SER A 359 23.42 -12.57 13.42
N LEU A 360 23.60 -13.10 14.62
CA LEU A 360 22.71 -12.86 15.76
C LEU A 360 22.72 -11.38 16.19
N ILE A 361 23.88 -10.72 16.24
CA ILE A 361 23.96 -9.29 16.57
C ILE A 361 23.22 -8.46 15.52
N LEU A 362 23.45 -8.72 14.23
CA LEU A 362 22.82 -7.97 13.14
C LEU A 362 21.29 -8.11 13.14
N ILE A 363 20.76 -9.33 13.30
CA ILE A 363 19.31 -9.51 13.36
C ILE A 363 18.71 -8.84 14.60
N ASN A 364 19.38 -8.92 15.76
CA ASN A 364 18.91 -8.26 16.98
C ASN A 364 18.91 -6.75 16.82
N LEU A 365 19.93 -6.15 16.18
CA LEU A 365 19.95 -4.71 15.89
C LEU A 365 18.78 -4.30 15.01
N SER A 366 18.51 -5.04 13.92
CA SER A 366 17.35 -4.75 13.06
C SER A 366 16.02 -4.85 13.81
N VAL A 367 15.85 -5.84 14.69
CA VAL A 367 14.66 -5.97 15.53
C VAL A 367 14.56 -4.82 16.53
N VAL A 368 15.64 -4.48 17.24
CA VAL A 368 15.67 -3.38 18.19
C VAL A 368 15.36 -2.06 17.50
N PHE A 369 15.92 -1.79 16.33
CA PHE A 369 15.58 -0.60 15.54
C PHE A 369 14.12 -0.60 15.12
N GLY A 370 13.58 -1.72 14.64
CA GLY A 370 12.17 -1.84 14.26
C GLY A 370 11.22 -1.55 15.43
N ILE A 371 11.41 -2.24 16.56
CA ILE A 371 10.59 -2.08 17.76
C ILE A 371 10.74 -0.67 18.35
N ARG A 372 11.97 -0.16 18.46
CA ARG A 372 12.22 1.20 18.94
C ARG A 372 11.46 2.23 18.10
N ASN A 373 11.58 2.17 16.77
CA ASN A 373 10.87 3.12 15.90
C ASN A 373 9.36 3.00 16.06
N PHE A 374 8.81 1.79 16.15
CA PHE A 374 7.37 1.60 16.40
C PHE A 374 6.88 2.24 17.71
N VAL A 375 7.67 2.12 18.79
CA VAL A 375 7.35 2.67 20.11
C VAL A 375 7.46 4.19 20.14
N ILE A 376 8.52 4.76 19.54
CA ILE A 376 8.77 6.21 19.62
C ILE A 376 7.99 7.02 18.58
N THR A 377 7.59 6.41 17.45
CA THR A 377 6.88 7.14 16.40
C THR A 377 5.47 7.52 16.90
N PRO A 378 5.17 8.83 16.98
CA PRO A 378 3.88 9.28 17.47
C PRO A 378 2.75 8.85 16.53
N ILE A 379 1.57 8.68 17.11
CA ILE A 379 0.35 8.40 16.36
C ILE A 379 -0.03 9.65 15.57
N ASN A 380 -0.44 9.48 14.31
CA ASN A 380 -0.99 10.57 13.53
C ASN A 380 -2.36 11.00 14.10
N LYS A 381 -2.40 12.19 14.69
CA LYS A 381 -3.59 12.75 15.34
C LYS A 381 -4.61 13.38 14.37
N SER A 382 -4.43 13.26 13.05
CA SER A 382 -5.41 13.70 12.03
C SER A 382 -5.99 12.55 11.20
N GLY A 383 -5.78 11.30 11.65
CA GLY A 383 -6.32 10.09 11.03
C GLY A 383 -7.82 9.86 11.27
N TYR A 384 -8.26 8.62 11.10
CA TYR A 384 -9.66 8.22 11.13
C TYR A 384 -10.41 8.69 12.38
N VAL A 385 -9.85 8.43 13.57
CA VAL A 385 -10.49 8.74 14.86
C VAL A 385 -10.78 10.23 14.97
N ALA A 386 -9.78 11.08 14.78
CA ALA A 386 -9.94 12.54 14.91
C ALA A 386 -10.97 13.10 13.90
N ARG A 387 -10.92 12.64 12.64
CA ARG A 387 -11.88 13.08 11.62
C ARG A 387 -13.30 12.63 11.95
N ASN A 388 -13.48 11.39 12.36
CA ASN A 388 -14.78 10.86 12.74
C ASN A 388 -15.34 11.56 13.98
N GLU A 389 -14.51 11.87 14.98
CA GLU A 389 -14.92 12.61 16.18
C GLU A 389 -15.35 14.05 15.86
N ILE A 390 -14.65 14.77 14.99
CA ILE A 390 -15.05 16.14 14.56
C ILE A 390 -16.41 16.11 13.86
N ILE A 391 -16.64 15.14 12.97
CA ILE A 391 -17.91 15.05 12.27
C ILE A 391 -19.04 14.62 13.21
N THR A 392 -18.76 13.72 14.14
CA THR A 392 -19.70 13.34 15.20
C THR A 392 -20.07 14.55 16.05
N GLU A 393 -19.10 15.41 16.37
CA GLU A 393 -19.34 16.66 17.10
C GLU A 393 -20.21 17.65 16.32
N ILE A 394 -19.97 17.82 15.02
CA ILE A 394 -20.82 18.64 14.13
C ILE A 394 -22.25 18.09 14.12
N LYS A 395 -22.42 16.77 14.00
CA LYS A 395 -23.75 16.12 14.02
C LYS A 395 -24.45 16.29 15.36
N ARG A 396 -23.71 16.19 16.47
CA ARG A 396 -24.24 16.39 17.82
C ARG A 396 -24.75 17.83 17.99
N ASP A 397 -23.92 18.83 17.69
CA ASP A 397 -24.29 20.24 17.83
C ASP A 397 -25.45 20.64 16.91
N SER A 398 -25.43 20.21 15.64
CA SER A 398 -26.51 20.52 14.70
C SER A 398 -27.85 19.91 15.13
N THR A 399 -27.84 18.68 15.66
CA THR A 399 -29.04 18.00 16.16
C THR A 399 -29.58 18.68 17.41
N MET A 400 -28.72 19.05 18.37
CA MET A 400 -29.14 19.77 19.58
C MET A 400 -29.80 21.12 19.27
N ARG A 401 -29.42 21.74 18.15
CA ARG A 401 -29.94 23.04 17.68
C ARG A 401 -31.11 22.91 16.72
N GLY A 402 -31.49 21.68 16.35
CA GLY A 402 -32.58 21.44 15.41
C GLY A 402 -32.26 21.87 13.98
N TYR A 403 -30.99 21.93 13.58
CA TYR A 403 -30.59 22.29 12.22
C TYR A 403 -30.76 21.10 11.27
N PRO A 404 -31.62 21.17 10.24
CA PRO A 404 -31.84 20.05 9.30
C PRO A 404 -30.70 19.86 8.29
N CYS A 405 -29.83 20.86 8.11
CA CYS A 405 -28.64 20.79 7.29
C CYS A 405 -27.55 21.75 7.81
N VAL A 406 -26.32 21.57 7.32
CA VAL A 406 -25.17 22.42 7.67
C VAL A 406 -24.31 22.71 6.44
N SER A 407 -23.46 23.73 6.54
CA SER A 407 -22.39 24.00 5.57
C SER A 407 -21.04 23.77 6.22
N ILE A 408 -20.06 23.33 5.42
CA ILE A 408 -18.70 23.08 5.89
C ILE A 408 -17.74 24.00 5.14
N SER A 409 -16.95 24.76 5.90
CA SER A 409 -15.80 25.50 5.40
C SER A 409 -14.51 24.89 5.95
N TYR A 410 -13.37 25.24 5.34
CA TYR A 410 -12.07 24.74 5.74
C TYR A 410 -11.07 25.87 5.87
N ILE A 411 -10.32 25.87 6.97
CA ILE A 411 -9.06 26.59 7.10
C ILE A 411 -7.96 25.52 7.04
N ALA A 412 -7.47 25.25 5.84
CA ALA A 412 -6.55 24.15 5.60
C ALA A 412 -5.55 24.44 4.49
N ASP A 413 -4.36 23.84 4.59
CA ASP A 413 -3.40 23.83 3.49
C ASP A 413 -3.95 22.98 2.32
N PRO A 414 -3.50 23.19 1.06
CA PRO A 414 -4.01 22.47 -0.10
C PRO A 414 -4.01 20.94 0.07
N GLY A 415 -5.16 20.31 -0.19
CA GLY A 415 -5.35 18.86 -0.11
C GLY A 415 -5.82 18.34 1.26
N TYR A 416 -5.69 19.13 2.33
CA TYR A 416 -6.14 18.73 3.66
C TYR A 416 -7.64 18.92 3.93
N ASN A 417 -8.34 19.63 3.04
CA ASN A 417 -9.80 19.72 2.99
C ASN A 417 -10.47 18.42 2.46
N LEU A 418 -9.69 17.44 2.01
CA LEU A 418 -10.18 16.16 1.50
C LEU A 418 -10.27 15.11 2.60
N GLY A 419 -11.10 14.08 2.38
CA GLY A 419 -11.20 12.90 3.24
C GLY A 419 -12.21 13.02 4.40
N TYR A 420 -13.31 13.72 4.15
CA TYR A 420 -14.41 13.90 5.11
C TYR A 420 -15.77 13.53 4.52
N ARG A 421 -15.91 13.45 3.18
CA ARG A 421 -17.21 13.40 2.51
C ARG A 421 -17.99 12.14 2.84
N TYR A 422 -17.32 10.99 2.87
CA TYR A 422 -17.97 9.74 3.23
C TYR A 422 -18.42 9.74 4.69
N LEU A 423 -17.63 10.34 5.58
CA LEU A 423 -17.96 10.42 7.00
C LEU A 423 -19.17 11.34 7.25
N PHE A 424 -19.33 12.44 6.50
CA PHE A 424 -20.56 13.24 6.52
C PHE A 424 -21.78 12.41 6.10
N TYR A 425 -21.65 11.67 4.99
CA TYR A 425 -22.71 10.76 4.51
C TYR A 425 -23.08 9.73 5.57
N ARG A 426 -22.08 9.06 6.15
CA ARG A 426 -22.28 8.01 7.15
C ARG A 426 -22.96 8.52 8.43
N GLN A 427 -22.67 9.76 8.84
CA GLN A 427 -23.29 10.40 9.99
C GLN A 427 -24.69 10.98 9.68
N GLY A 428 -25.17 10.85 8.44
CA GLY A 428 -26.45 11.40 8.01
C GLY A 428 -26.48 12.93 8.13
N LEU A 429 -25.37 13.59 7.81
CA LEU A 429 -25.30 15.05 7.71
C LEU A 429 -25.67 15.48 6.29
N LYS A 430 -26.76 16.24 6.18
CA LYS A 430 -27.14 16.90 4.93
C LYS A 430 -26.31 18.17 4.78
N LEU A 431 -25.57 18.29 3.67
CA LEU A 431 -24.76 19.47 3.41
C LEU A 431 -25.41 20.41 2.40
N LYS A 432 -25.14 21.71 2.58
CA LYS A 432 -25.50 22.78 1.63
C LYS A 432 -24.30 23.67 1.32
N PRO A 433 -24.29 24.34 0.16
CA PRO A 433 -23.30 25.38 -0.14
C PRO A 433 -23.26 26.44 0.97
N ILE A 434 -22.08 27.01 1.21
CA ILE A 434 -21.90 28.08 2.19
C ILE A 434 -22.83 29.25 1.83
N SER A 435 -23.60 29.70 2.80
CA SER A 435 -24.49 30.87 2.69
C SER A 435 -24.74 31.50 4.05
N ASP A 436 -25.22 32.73 4.06
CA ASP A 436 -25.55 33.46 5.29
C ASP A 436 -26.75 32.86 6.06
N PHE A 437 -27.46 31.91 5.44
CA PHE A 437 -28.70 31.33 5.96
C PHE A 437 -28.55 29.90 6.47
N VAL A 438 -27.40 29.25 6.25
CA VAL A 438 -27.12 27.88 6.71
C VAL A 438 -25.94 27.90 7.69
N PRO A 439 -26.05 27.24 8.86
CA PRO A 439 -24.97 27.19 9.85
C PRO A 439 -23.66 26.64 9.26
N VAL A 440 -22.60 27.45 9.30
CA VAL A 440 -21.28 27.11 8.74
C VAL A 440 -20.34 26.62 9.85
N TYR A 441 -19.98 25.35 9.81
CA TYR A 441 -18.92 24.79 10.66
C TYR A 441 -17.59 24.87 9.91
N THR A 442 -16.53 25.35 10.57
CA THR A 442 -15.21 25.45 9.95
C THR A 442 -14.27 24.39 10.52
N ILE A 443 -13.78 23.51 9.66
CA ILE A 443 -12.75 22.51 10.04
C ILE A 443 -11.37 23.14 9.83
N VAL A 444 -10.51 23.06 10.85
CA VAL A 444 -9.17 23.68 10.84
C VAL A 444 -8.10 22.60 10.91
N TYR A 445 -7.24 22.52 9.88
CA TYR A 445 -6.08 21.62 9.88
C TYR A 445 -5.01 22.06 8.87
N PRO A 446 -3.73 22.21 9.26
CA PRO A 446 -3.17 21.94 10.58
C PRO A 446 -3.55 22.99 11.63
N LEU A 447 -3.70 22.56 12.89
CA LEU A 447 -3.86 23.47 14.01
C LEU A 447 -2.58 24.30 14.21
N LYS A 448 -2.72 25.62 14.08
CA LYS A 448 -1.70 26.62 14.40
C LYS A 448 -2.25 27.51 15.51
N ASP A 449 -1.39 28.00 16.41
CA ASP A 449 -1.80 28.78 17.58
C ASP A 449 -2.60 30.06 17.25
N ILE A 450 -2.47 30.55 16.01
CA ILE A 450 -3.22 31.70 15.50
C ILE A 450 -4.72 31.44 15.31
N PHE A 451 -5.13 30.16 15.19
CA PHE A 451 -6.53 29.80 14.97
C PHE A 451 -7.22 29.49 16.29
N ARG A 452 -8.17 30.34 16.69
CA ARG A 452 -9.06 30.07 17.82
C ARG A 452 -10.12 29.08 17.38
N THR A 453 -10.17 27.92 18.05
CA THR A 453 -11.12 26.84 17.77
C THR A 453 -11.96 26.57 19.01
N ASP A 454 -13.24 26.25 18.81
CA ASP A 454 -14.18 25.97 19.91
C ASP A 454 -14.03 24.54 20.45
N GLN A 455 -13.64 23.61 19.56
CA GLN A 455 -13.33 22.24 19.90
C GLN A 455 -12.07 21.77 19.17
N THR A 456 -11.33 20.88 19.80
CA THR A 456 -10.21 20.16 19.19
C THR A 456 -10.40 18.66 19.39
N ARG A 457 -10.13 17.88 18.34
CA ARG A 457 -10.02 16.41 18.40
C ARG A 457 -8.73 16.00 17.71
N GLY A 458 -7.81 15.41 18.47
CA GLY A 458 -6.47 15.11 17.98
C GLY A 458 -5.74 16.39 17.52
N ALA A 459 -5.44 16.47 16.23
CA ALA A 459 -4.80 17.62 15.59
C ALA A 459 -5.75 18.45 14.73
N ILE A 460 -7.06 18.17 14.76
CA ILE A 460 -8.09 18.85 13.95
C ILE A 460 -8.92 19.75 14.85
N GLY A 461 -9.08 21.00 14.45
CA GLY A 461 -9.93 21.98 15.10
C GLY A 461 -11.30 22.11 14.46
N LEU A 462 -12.26 22.56 15.26
CA LEU A 462 -13.61 22.92 14.83
C LEU A 462 -13.95 24.31 15.35
N ILE A 463 -14.42 25.17 14.47
CA ILE A 463 -15.04 26.46 14.80
C ILE A 463 -16.55 26.30 14.55
N TYR A 464 -17.33 26.63 15.56
CA TYR A 464 -18.79 26.59 15.49
C TYR A 464 -19.36 27.78 14.70
N PRO A 465 -20.58 27.63 14.16
CA PRO A 465 -21.30 28.75 13.57
C PRO A 465 -21.54 29.85 14.61
N ASP A 466 -21.53 31.12 14.20
CA ASP A 466 -22.06 32.19 15.04
C ASP A 466 -23.60 32.08 15.07
N TYR A 467 -24.09 31.35 16.07
CA TYR A 467 -25.49 31.00 16.21
C TYR A 467 -26.45 32.19 16.22
N LYS A 468 -25.97 33.39 16.60
CA LYS A 468 -26.80 34.61 16.64
C LYS A 468 -27.25 35.05 15.23
N HIS A 469 -26.54 34.64 14.19
CA HIS A 469 -26.83 35.02 12.81
C HIS A 469 -27.93 34.18 12.15
N TYR A 470 -28.25 33.00 12.69
CA TYR A 470 -29.12 32.03 12.01
C TYR A 470 -30.52 31.98 12.60
N LYS A 471 -31.55 32.10 11.75
CA LYS A 471 -32.98 31.99 12.11
C LYS A 471 -33.55 30.66 11.62
N SER A 472 -34.28 29.95 12.47
CA SER A 472 -34.78 28.59 12.21
C SER A 472 -35.58 28.45 10.91
N ASP A 473 -36.46 29.41 10.62
CA ASP A 473 -37.40 29.32 9.49
C ASP A 473 -36.67 29.41 8.15
N LEU A 474 -35.68 30.31 8.06
CA LEU A 474 -34.82 30.48 6.90
C LEU A 474 -33.90 29.27 6.68
N ILE A 475 -33.42 28.65 7.77
CA ILE A 475 -32.60 27.43 7.67
C ILE A 475 -33.42 26.31 7.06
N ASN A 476 -34.66 26.08 7.54
CA ASN A 476 -35.52 25.02 7.01
C ASN A 476 -35.75 25.18 5.50
N GLU A 477 -36.11 26.40 5.06
CA GLU A 477 -36.30 26.71 3.64
C GLU A 477 -35.03 26.46 2.81
N LYS A 478 -33.87 26.92 3.28
CA LYS A 478 -32.60 26.74 2.54
C LYS A 478 -32.05 25.32 2.60
N CYS A 479 -32.45 24.55 3.60
CA CYS A 479 -32.08 23.15 3.72
C CYS A 479 -32.90 22.22 2.83
N ASP A 480 -33.99 22.69 2.22
CA ASP A 480 -34.78 21.90 1.26
C ASP A 480 -33.99 21.57 -0.02
N GLY A 481 -34.37 20.49 -0.70
CA GLY A 481 -33.72 20.03 -1.93
C GLY A 481 -32.50 19.12 -1.70
N VAL A 482 -31.60 19.07 -2.68
CA VAL A 482 -30.52 18.07 -2.80
C VAL A 482 -29.42 18.28 -1.76
N ASP A 483 -28.85 17.17 -1.29
CA ASP A 483 -27.65 17.16 -0.44
C ASP A 483 -26.40 17.41 -1.30
N TYR A 484 -25.74 18.54 -1.04
CA TYR A 484 -24.53 18.97 -1.77
C TYR A 484 -23.41 17.92 -1.69
N ASN A 485 -23.32 17.18 -0.59
CA ASN A 485 -22.32 16.13 -0.43
C ASN A 485 -22.53 14.94 -1.39
N LEU A 486 -23.78 14.73 -1.85
CA LEU A 486 -24.14 13.62 -2.75
C LEU A 486 -24.16 14.03 -4.21
N SER A 487 -24.33 15.32 -4.52
CA SER A 487 -24.47 15.83 -5.89
C SER A 487 -23.18 16.35 -6.50
N GLU A 488 -22.22 16.80 -5.69
CA GLU A 488 -21.00 17.40 -6.23
C GLU A 488 -19.98 16.37 -6.69
N PRO A 489 -19.27 16.64 -7.79
CA PRO A 489 -18.19 15.77 -8.25
C PRO A 489 -17.11 15.68 -7.17
N MET A 490 -16.47 14.52 -7.11
CA MET A 490 -15.36 14.29 -6.19
C MET A 490 -14.08 14.12 -6.98
N TRP A 491 -13.08 14.94 -6.68
CA TRP A 491 -11.77 14.83 -7.31
C TRP A 491 -11.21 13.41 -7.16
N GLY A 492 -10.66 12.83 -8.23
CA GLY A 492 -10.14 11.45 -8.24
C GLY A 492 -11.22 10.34 -8.23
N PHE A 493 -12.50 10.70 -8.21
CA PHE A 493 -13.63 9.77 -8.31
C PHE A 493 -14.41 10.02 -9.62
N PRO A 494 -14.24 9.17 -10.65
CA PRO A 494 -15.03 9.30 -11.88
C PRO A 494 -16.48 8.93 -11.57
N GLU A 495 -17.44 9.72 -12.03
CA GLU A 495 -18.88 9.43 -11.87
C GLU A 495 -19.31 8.18 -12.67
#